data_AF-A0A132HNZ9-F1
#
_entry.id   AF-A0A132HNZ9-F1
#
_cell.length_a   1.000
_cell.length_b   1.000
_cell.length_c   1.000
_cell.angle_alpha   90.00
_cell.angle_beta   90.00
_cell.angle_gamma   90.00
#
_symmetry.space_group_name_H-M   'P 1'
#
loop_
_entity.id
_entity.type
_entity.pdbx_description
1 polymer ?
#
loop_
_entity_poly.entity_id
_entity_poly.type
_entity_poly.pdbx_seq_one_letter_code
_entity_poly.pdbx_strand_id
1 'polypeptide(L)'
;MRTLKFKGTEVSLSFDSYQNNGSLAVLMNTVPDEELYGVITVNLGSLLQTDRLAFVDENNMPGIGAWLQRNKIASPLGYKERSGFCQYELYAFHKHA
;
A
#
# COMPACT_ATOMS: atom_id res chain seq x y z
N MET A 1 15.78 3.09 7.01
CA MET A 1 15.05 2.54 5.85
C MET A 1 15.14 1.03 5.88
N ARG A 2 14.02 0.31 5.91
CA ARG A 2 14.01 -1.17 5.92
C ARG A 2 13.98 -1.68 4.48
N THR A 3 15.01 -2.42 4.07
CA THR A 3 15.05 -3.10 2.76
C THR A 3 14.29 -4.41 2.83
N LEU A 4 13.47 -4.68 1.81
CA LEU A 4 12.66 -5.88 1.65
C LEU A 4 12.82 -6.42 0.23
N LYS A 5 12.35 -7.64 -0.04
CA LYS A 5 12.29 -8.21 -1.39
C LYS A 5 10.85 -8.41 -1.84
N PHE A 6 10.46 -7.78 -2.95
CA PHE A 6 9.18 -8.00 -3.61
C PHE A 6 9.44 -8.51 -5.03
N LYS A 7 8.94 -9.71 -5.36
CA LYS A 7 9.14 -10.37 -6.66
C LYS A 7 10.59 -10.41 -7.17
N GLY A 8 11.55 -10.55 -6.25
CA GLY A 8 12.98 -10.59 -6.58
C GLY A 8 13.68 -9.23 -6.58
N THR A 9 12.94 -8.13 -6.56
CA THR A 9 13.47 -6.76 -6.50
C THR A 9 13.65 -6.30 -5.05
N GLU A 10 14.78 -5.66 -4.76
CA GLU A 10 15.02 -5.01 -3.47
C GLU A 10 14.31 -3.66 -3.42
N VAL A 11 13.44 -3.50 -2.42
CA VAL A 11 12.54 -2.35 -2.30
C VAL A 11 12.52 -1.78 -0.88
N SER A 12 12.22 -0.50 -0.79
CA SER A 12 11.93 0.23 0.44
C SER A 12 10.53 0.85 0.35
N LEU A 13 9.94 1.17 1.50
CA LEU A 13 8.64 1.84 1.57
C LEU A 13 8.79 3.27 2.08
N SER A 14 8.09 4.18 1.41
CA SER A 14 7.89 5.56 1.84
C SER A 14 6.41 5.79 2.15
N PHE A 15 6.15 6.52 3.24
CA PHE A 15 4.80 6.81 3.72
C PHE A 15 4.55 8.30 3.57
N ASP A 16 3.48 8.65 2.87
CA ASP A 16 3.07 10.02 2.57
C ASP A 16 1.54 10.12 2.63
N SER A 17 0.95 11.19 2.10
CA SER A 17 -0.49 11.42 2.08
C SER A 17 -0.97 11.93 0.73
N TYR A 18 -2.13 11.47 0.27
CA TYR A 18 -2.78 12.04 -0.90
C TYR A 18 -3.20 13.49 -0.63
N GLN A 19 -2.79 14.41 -1.50
CA GLN A 19 -2.91 15.86 -1.27
C GLN A 19 -4.36 16.35 -1.12
N ASN A 20 -5.33 15.67 -1.73
CA ASN A 20 -6.73 16.11 -1.75
C ASN A 20 -7.50 15.81 -0.45
N ASN A 21 -7.09 14.81 0.32
CA ASN A 21 -7.84 14.37 1.51
C ASN A 21 -6.97 13.88 2.68
N GLY A 22 -5.64 13.89 2.54
CA GLY A 22 -4.73 13.46 3.60
C GLY A 22 -4.75 11.96 3.89
N SER A 23 -5.42 11.15 3.07
CA SER A 23 -5.41 9.69 3.23
C SER A 23 -4.02 9.11 2.96
N LEU A 24 -3.71 8.00 3.61
CA LEU A 24 -2.40 7.38 3.53
C LEU A 24 -2.03 6.99 2.09
N ALA A 25 -0.86 7.46 1.64
CA ALA A 25 -0.19 7.00 0.43
C ALA A 25 1.05 6.18 0.82
N VAL A 26 1.14 4.93 0.36
CA VAL A 26 2.32 4.10 0.56
C VAL A 26 3.00 3.84 -0.77
N LEU A 27 4.22 4.35 -0.92
CA LEU A 27 5.03 4.23 -2.12
C LEU A 27 6.07 3.13 -1.90
N MET A 28 6.30 2.33 -2.93
CA MET A 28 7.38 1.35 -3.00
C MET A 28 8.44 1.89 -3.95
N ASN A 29 9.68 2.00 -3.48
CA ASN A 29 10.82 2.43 -4.28
C ASN A 29 11.84 1.32 -4.39
N THR A 30 12.55 1.22 -5.50
CA THR A 30 13.70 0.33 -5.67
C THR A 30 14.86 0.83 -4.81
N VAL A 31 15.57 -0.08 -4.15
CA VAL A 31 16.70 0.29 -3.28
C VAL A 31 17.96 0.75 -4.04
N PRO A 32 18.33 0.17 -5.20
CA PRO A 32 19.56 0.55 -5.89
C PRO A 32 19.59 2.01 -6.39
N ASP A 33 18.45 2.55 -6.78
CA ASP A 33 18.32 3.82 -7.53
C ASP A 33 17.20 4.73 -7.01
N GLU A 34 16.47 4.33 -5.97
CA GLU A 34 15.35 5.09 -5.35
C GLU A 34 14.19 5.42 -6.32
N GLU A 35 14.12 4.72 -7.46
CA GLU A 35 13.07 4.89 -8.45
C GLU A 35 11.73 4.31 -7.96
N LEU A 36 10.63 4.92 -8.40
CA LEU A 36 9.29 4.48 -8.00
C LEU A 36 8.98 3.12 -8.64
N TYR A 37 8.89 2.07 -7.81
CA TYR A 37 8.42 0.76 -8.22
C TYR A 37 6.90 0.74 -8.41
N GLY A 38 6.16 1.43 -7.53
CA GLY A 38 4.71 1.53 -7.60
C GLY A 38 4.09 2.14 -6.35
N VAL A 39 2.81 2.51 -6.46
CA VAL A 39 2.01 2.99 -5.33
C VAL A 39 1.14 1.84 -4.84
N ILE A 40 1.34 1.43 -3.59
CA ILE A 40 0.68 0.26 -2.99
C ILE A 40 -0.79 0.55 -2.68
N THR A 41 -1.09 1.79 -2.32
CA THR A 41 -2.43 2.22 -1.93
C THR A 41 -3.16 2.87 -3.11
N VAL A 42 -4.48 2.90 -3.06
CA VAL A 42 -5.31 3.70 -3.97
C VAL A 42 -6.16 4.66 -3.16
N ASN A 43 -6.39 5.87 -3.69
CA ASN A 43 -7.30 6.85 -3.10
C ASN A 43 -8.68 6.72 -3.76
N LEU A 44 -9.64 6.15 -3.04
CA LEU A 44 -11.04 6.04 -3.45
C LEU A 44 -11.91 7.17 -2.89
N GLY A 45 -11.34 8.07 -2.08
CA GLY A 45 -12.10 9.13 -1.40
C GLY A 45 -13.09 8.61 -0.35
N SER A 46 -12.94 7.34 0.05
CA SER A 46 -13.80 6.68 1.03
C SER A 46 -13.53 7.20 2.44
N LEU A 47 -14.58 7.39 3.24
CA LEU A 47 -14.47 7.81 4.65
C LEU A 47 -13.75 6.77 5.53
N LEU A 48 -13.58 5.55 5.03
CA LEU A 48 -12.81 4.50 5.69
C LEU A 48 -11.30 4.70 5.56
N GLN A 49 -10.85 5.52 4.60
CA GLN A 49 -9.43 5.82 4.44
C GLN A 49 -8.98 6.88 5.42
N THR A 50 -7.87 6.61 6.10
CA THR A 50 -7.27 7.49 7.11
C THR A 50 -5.75 7.53 6.93
N ASP A 51 -5.02 8.08 7.91
CA ASP A 51 -3.56 8.01 7.98
C ASP A 51 -3.02 6.59 8.26
N ARG A 52 -3.90 5.61 8.54
CA ARG A 52 -3.54 4.21 8.83
C ARG A 52 -4.39 3.18 8.11
N LEU A 53 -5.54 3.57 7.59
CA LEU A 53 -6.43 2.69 6.84
C LEU A 53 -6.38 3.09 5.36
N ALA A 54 -6.02 2.14 4.50
CA ALA A 54 -5.96 2.40 3.07
C ALA A 54 -6.34 1.17 2.25
N PHE A 55 -6.93 1.41 1.10
CA PHE A 55 -7.23 0.37 0.12
C PHE A 55 -5.95 0.00 -0.62
N VAL A 56 -5.69 -1.30 -0.75
CA VAL A 56 -4.48 -1.84 -1.40
C VAL A 56 -4.76 -2.19 -2.86
N ASP A 57 -3.87 -1.74 -3.74
CA ASP A 57 -3.96 -1.94 -5.18
C ASP A 57 -3.31 -3.26 -5.63
N GLU A 58 -4.00 -4.36 -5.32
CA GLU A 58 -3.65 -5.68 -5.82
C GLU A 58 -3.83 -5.80 -7.35
N ASN A 59 -4.60 -4.91 -7.97
CA ASN A 59 -4.89 -4.94 -9.41
C ASN A 59 -3.66 -4.51 -10.21
N ASN A 60 -2.97 -3.45 -9.76
CA ASN A 60 -1.71 -3.00 -10.36
C ASN A 60 -0.49 -3.71 -9.77
N MET A 61 -0.57 -4.23 -8.55
CA MET A 61 0.53 -4.95 -7.89
C MET A 61 0.12 -6.35 -7.38
N PRO A 62 -0.13 -7.34 -8.27
CA PRO A 62 -0.56 -8.66 -7.83
C PRO A 62 0.40 -9.31 -6.84
N GLY A 63 -0.12 -9.81 -5.73
CA GLY A 63 0.62 -10.40 -4.60
C GLY A 63 1.03 -9.42 -3.50
N ILE A 64 0.73 -8.11 -3.64
CA ILE A 64 1.19 -7.10 -2.68
C ILE A 64 0.53 -7.25 -1.31
N GLY A 65 -0.77 -7.54 -1.25
CA GLY A 65 -1.51 -7.74 -0.01
C GLY A 65 -0.96 -8.89 0.82
N ALA A 66 -0.68 -10.03 0.17
CA ALA A 66 -0.05 -11.17 0.84
C ALA A 66 1.39 -10.85 1.30
N TRP A 67 2.12 -10.04 0.53
CA TRP A 67 3.46 -9.58 0.90
C TRP A 67 3.46 -8.62 2.10
N LEU A 68 2.50 -7.70 2.17
CA LEU A 68 2.32 -6.79 3.30
C LEU A 68 2.09 -7.57 4.60
N GLN A 69 1.23 -8.59 4.54
CA GLN A 69 0.93 -9.47 5.68
C GLN A 69 2.17 -10.25 6.13
N ARG A 70 2.88 -10.91 5.21
CA ARG A 70 4.10 -11.69 5.54
C ARG A 70 5.20 -10.84 6.19
N ASN A 71 5.31 -9.58 5.78
CA ASN A 71 6.31 -8.66 6.31
C ASN A 71 5.86 -7.88 7.56
N LYS A 72 4.64 -8.14 8.05
CA LYS A 72 4.01 -7.47 9.20
C LYS A 72 3.90 -5.95 9.01
N ILE A 73 3.59 -5.52 7.78
CA ILE A 73 3.45 -4.10 7.41
C ILE A 73 1.99 -3.67 7.54
N ALA A 74 1.07 -4.52 7.09
CA ALA A 74 -0.35 -4.25 7.17
C ALA A 74 -1.17 -5.54 7.28
N SER A 75 -2.39 -5.43 7.82
CA SER A 75 -3.34 -6.53 7.95
C SER A 75 -4.64 -6.22 7.21
N PRO A 76 -5.21 -7.17 6.45
CA PRO A 76 -6.51 -6.98 5.81
C PRO A 76 -7.61 -6.88 6.86
N LEU A 77 -8.63 -6.07 6.57
CA LEU A 77 -9.81 -5.91 7.41
C LEU A 77 -11.05 -6.66 6.88
N GLY A 78 -10.93 -7.32 5.73
CA GLY A 78 -12.02 -8.06 5.09
C GLY A 78 -13.07 -7.19 4.39
N TYR A 79 -12.95 -5.86 4.47
CA TYR A 79 -13.79 -4.94 3.71
C TYR A 79 -13.19 -4.68 2.33
N LYS A 80 -14.04 -4.65 1.29
CA LYS A 80 -13.61 -4.37 -0.08
C LYS A 80 -14.48 -3.30 -0.72
N GLU A 81 -13.85 -2.44 -1.49
CA GLU A 81 -14.51 -1.39 -2.26
C GLU A 81 -14.20 -1.57 -3.75
N ARG A 82 -15.17 -1.23 -4.60
CA ARG A 82 -15.08 -1.40 -6.05
C ARG A 82 -15.02 -0.05 -6.74
N SER A 83 -14.08 0.11 -7.67
CA SER A 83 -14.05 1.23 -8.61
C SER A 83 -13.90 0.69 -10.03
N GLY A 84 -14.90 0.93 -10.88
CA GLY A 84 -14.96 0.35 -12.22
C GLY A 84 -14.99 -1.19 -12.20
N PHE A 85 -13.97 -1.83 -12.79
CA PHE A 85 -13.78 -3.28 -12.79
C PHE A 85 -12.81 -3.78 -11.70
N CYS A 86 -12.18 -2.87 -10.97
CA CYS A 86 -11.19 -3.19 -9.95
C CYS A 86 -11.85 -3.29 -8.57
N GLN A 87 -11.35 -4.22 -7.75
CA GLN A 87 -11.75 -4.36 -6.35
C GLN A 87 -10.51 -4.20 -5.48
N TYR A 88 -10.67 -3.44 -4.40
CA TYR A 88 -9.59 -3.09 -3.48
C TYR A 88 -9.98 -3.49 -2.07
N GLU A 89 -9.11 -4.18 -1.37
CA GLU A 89 -9.35 -4.57 0.02
C GLU A 89 -8.74 -3.53 0.96
N LEU A 90 -9.45 -3.22 2.04
CA LEU A 90 -9.02 -2.28 3.07
C LEU A 90 -8.02 -2.95 4.01
N TYR A 91 -6.89 -2.29 4.23
CA TYR A 91 -5.84 -2.75 5.13
C TYR A 91 -5.60 -1.72 6.25
N ALA A 92 -5.30 -2.23 7.44
CA ALA A 92 -4.73 -1.45 8.52
C ALA A 92 -3.20 -1.53 8.48
N PHE A 93 -2.55 -0.40 8.24
CA PHE A 93 -1.09 -0.26 8.23
C PHE A 93 -0.56 -0.08 9.64
N HIS A 94 0.42 -0.92 10.00
CA HIS A 94 1.08 -0.89 11.29
C HIS A 94 2.13 0.21 11.25
N LYS A 95 2.08 1.17 12.18
CA LYS A 95 3.15 2.16 12.31
C LYS A 95 4.46 1.40 12.57
N HIS A 96 5.41 1.53 11.65
CA HIS A 96 6.78 1.16 11.90
C HIS A 96 7.31 2.13 12.95
N ALA A 97 7.51 1.65 14.17
CA ALA A 97 8.32 2.34 15.18
C ALA A 97 9.78 2.40 14.70
#